data_AF-A0A354X224-F1
#
_entry.id   AF-A0A354X224-F1
#
_cell.length_a   1.000
_cell.length_b   1.000
_cell.length_c   1.000
_cell.angle_alpha   90.00
_cell.angle_beta   90.00
_cell.angle_gamma   90.00
#
_symmetry.space_group_name_H-M   'P 1'
#
loop_
_entity.id
_entity.type
_entity.pdbx_description
1 polymer ?
#
loop_
_entity_poly.entity_id
_entity_poly.type
_entity_poly.pdbx_seq_one_letter_code
_entity_poly.pdbx_strand_id
1 'polypeptide(L)' 'DNKRWHRTVSELKGISEETTTGVHRLYQMMERGELLVPAINVNDSVTKSKFDNLYGCRESLADGI' A
#
# COMPACT_ATOMS: atom_id res chain seq x y z
N ASP A 1 3.88 -6.71 -26.62
CA ASP A 1 3.96 -5.24 -26.74
C ASP A 1 4.75 -4.70 -25.56
N ASN A 2 5.87 -4.03 -25.84
CA ASN A 2 6.81 -3.53 -24.83
C ASN A 2 6.35 -2.21 -24.17
N LYS A 3 5.30 -1.56 -24.69
CA LYS A 3 4.79 -0.27 -24.15
C LYS A 3 3.61 -0.42 -23.20
N ARG A 4 3.19 -1.65 -22.88
CA ARG A 4 2.01 -1.93 -22.04
C ARG A 4 2.02 -1.13 -20.73
N TRP A 5 3.09 -1.24 -19.94
CA TRP A 5 3.17 -0.64 -18.60
C TRP A 5 3.20 0.89 -18.60
N HIS A 6 3.87 1.50 -19.59
CA HIS A 6 3.88 2.95 -19.74
C HIS A 6 2.48 3.52 -19.99
N ARG A 7 1.68 2.86 -20.84
CA ARG A 7 0.29 3.27 -21.06
C ARG A 7 -0.56 3.08 -19.81
N THR A 8 -0.44 1.94 -19.14
CA THR A 8 -1.20 1.66 -17.91
C THR A 8 -0.92 2.70 -16.82
N VAL A 9 0.36 3.04 -16.57
CA VAL A 9 0.72 4.03 -15.56
C VAL A 9 0.22 5.42 -15.94
N SER A 10 0.23 5.79 -17.23
CA SER A 10 -0.29 7.10 -17.67
C SER A 10 -1.78 7.30 -17.42
N GLU A 11 -2.56 6.21 -17.37
CA GLU A 11 -4.00 6.24 -17.10
C GLU A 11 -4.33 6.06 -15.61
N LEU A 12 -3.38 5.57 -14.81
CA LEU A 12 -3.55 5.26 -13.39
C LEU A 12 -3.65 6.57 -12.56
N LYS A 13 -4.70 6.68 -11.74
CA LYS A 13 -4.99 7.89 -10.96
C LYS A 13 -4.29 7.94 -9.61
N GLY A 14 -3.93 6.78 -9.06
CA GLY A 14 -3.21 6.69 -7.80
C GLY A 14 -3.26 5.29 -7.21
N ILE A 15 -2.67 5.17 -6.02
CA ILE A 15 -2.54 3.92 -5.26
C ILE A 15 -3.06 4.17 -3.84
N SER A 16 -3.82 3.24 -3.28
CA SER A 16 -4.17 3.20 -1.86
C SER A 16 -3.48 2.00 -1.21
N GLU A 17 -2.50 2.23 -0.37
CA GLU A 17 -1.68 1.15 0.20
C GLU A 17 -2.05 0.87 1.66
N GLU A 18 -2.33 -0.40 1.92
CA GLU A 18 -2.96 -0.87 3.14
C GLU A 18 -1.95 -1.38 4.18
N THR A 19 -0.78 -1.82 3.73
CA THR A 19 0.17 -2.54 4.60
C THR A 19 1.38 -1.70 4.95
N THR A 20 1.94 -1.91 6.14
CA THR A 20 3.13 -1.18 6.62
C THR A 20 4.32 -1.34 5.66
N THR A 21 4.57 -2.54 5.14
CA THR A 21 5.67 -2.78 4.20
C THR A 21 5.46 -2.06 2.87
N GLY A 22 4.24 -2.06 2.33
CA GLY A 22 3.93 -1.34 1.10
C GLY A 22 4.10 0.17 1.27
N VAL A 23 3.62 0.72 2.40
CA VAL A 23 3.78 2.14 2.74
C VAL A 23 5.26 2.54 2.80
N HIS A 24 6.12 1.73 3.42
CA HIS A 24 7.56 2.00 3.45
C HIS A 24 8.18 2.04 2.04
N ARG A 25 7.74 1.17 1.13
CA ARG A 25 8.20 1.19 -0.27
C ARG A 25 7.74 2.44 -1.01
N LEU A 26 6.50 2.90 -0.77
CA LEU A 26 6.01 4.15 -1.34
C LEU A 26 6.82 5.35 -0.87
N TYR A 27 7.17 5.43 0.41
CA TYR A 27 8.05 6.47 0.93
C TYR A 27 9.44 6.45 0.28
N GLN A 28 10.05 5.26 0.15
CA GLN A 28 11.34 5.12 -0.53
C GLN A 28 11.29 5.59 -2.00
N MET A 29 10.22 5.25 -2.73
CA MET A 29 10.05 5.71 -4.12
C MET A 29 9.80 7.23 -4.18
N MET A 30 9.04 7.78 -3.22
CA MET A 30 8.79 9.22 -3.13
C MET A 30 10.08 9.99 -2.87
N GLU A 31 10.91 9.54 -1.93
CA GLU A 31 12.22 10.14 -1.60
C GLU A 31 13.20 10.09 -2.78
N ARG A 32 13.13 9.05 -3.61
CA ARG A 32 13.95 8.91 -4.83
C ARG A 32 13.38 9.65 -6.04
N GLY A 33 12.17 10.20 -5.95
CA GLY A 33 11.46 10.79 -7.10
C GLY A 33 10.99 9.77 -8.14
N GLU A 34 10.91 8.49 -7.77
CA GLU A 34 10.51 7.38 -8.64
C GLU A 34 9.00 7.05 -8.52
N LEU A 35 8.28 7.70 -7.59
CA LEU A 35 6.85 7.51 -7.42
C LEU A 35 6.08 8.15 -8.58
N LEU A 36 5.53 7.32 -9.47
CA LEU A 36 4.96 7.75 -10.74
C LEU A 36 3.53 8.30 -10.64
N VAL A 37 2.81 7.99 -9.56
CA VAL A 37 1.42 8.38 -9.33
C VAL A 37 1.19 8.75 -7.87
N PRO A 38 0.16 9.57 -7.56
CA PRO A 38 -0.20 9.86 -6.18
C PRO A 38 -0.49 8.58 -5.39
N ALA A 39 -0.08 8.54 -4.13
CA ALA A 39 -0.37 7.42 -3.26
C ALA A 39 -0.94 7.89 -1.91
N ILE A 40 -1.89 7.12 -1.38
CA ILE A 40 -2.51 7.34 -0.07
C ILE A 40 -2.08 6.19 0.85
N ASN A 41 -1.49 6.57 1.98
CA ASN A 41 -1.19 5.66 3.08
C ASN A 41 -2.48 5.39 3.87
N VAL A 42 -3.11 4.24 3.63
CA VAL A 42 -4.32 3.82 4.35
C VAL A 42 -3.94 3.12 5.65
N ASN A 43 -2.79 2.43 5.69
CA ASN A 43 -2.32 1.71 6.88
C ASN A 43 -2.35 2.58 8.14
N ASP A 44 -1.86 3.82 8.03
CA ASP A 44 -1.69 4.70 9.19
C ASP A 44 -2.97 5.44 9.59
N SER A 45 -4.10 5.16 8.92
CA SER A 45 -5.41 5.54 9.45
C SER A 45 -5.63 4.87 10.80
N VAL A 46 -6.09 5.64 11.79
CA VAL A 46 -6.29 5.15 13.17
C VAL A 46 -7.21 3.93 13.22
N THR A 47 -8.27 3.96 12.42
CA THR A 47 -9.24 2.87 12.29
C THR A 47 -8.71 1.64 11.55
N LYS A 48 -7.57 1.74 10.86
CA LYS A 48 -6.89 0.62 10.21
C LYS A 48 -5.86 0.03 11.16
N SER A 49 -4.74 0.73 11.38
CA SER A 49 -3.59 0.20 12.13
C SER A 49 -3.92 -0.29 13.53
N LYS A 50 -4.84 0.37 14.25
CA LYS A 50 -5.19 0.00 15.64
C LYS A 50 -6.24 -1.10 15.74
N PHE A 51 -6.89 -1.45 14.63
CA PHE A 51 -7.94 -2.48 14.62
C PHE A 51 -7.52 -3.70 13.82
N ASP A 52 -7.26 -3.51 12.53
CA ASP A 52 -6.90 -4.58 11.60
C ASP A 52 -5.63 -5.30 12.06
N ASN A 53 -4.52 -4.57 12.23
CA ASN A 53 -3.24 -5.19 12.59
C ASN A 53 -3.26 -5.84 13.98
N LEU A 54 -4.07 -5.32 14.92
CA LEU A 54 -4.03 -5.73 16.31
C LEU A 54 -5.06 -6.80 16.65
N TYR A 55 -6.31 -6.61 16.23
CA TYR A 55 -7.42 -7.50 16.52
C TYR A 55 -7.63 -8.53 15.40
N GLY A 56 -7.45 -8.14 14.14
CA GLY A 56 -7.57 -9.04 13.00
C GLY A 56 -6.55 -10.18 13.09
N CYS A 57 -5.26 -9.84 13.27
CA CYS A 57 -4.20 -10.84 13.43
C CYS A 57 -4.37 -11.73 14.68
N ARG A 58 -5.04 -11.25 15.74
CA ARG A 58 -5.25 -12.06 16.95
C ARG A 58 -6.23 -13.21 16.70
N GLU A 59 -7.25 -12.98 15.89
CA GLU A 59 -8.23 -14.01 15.53
C GLU A 59 -7.67 -14.91 14.42
N SER A 60 -7.22 -14.33 13.31
CA SER A 60 -6.82 -15.08 12.12
C SER A 60 -5.57 -15.95 12.34
N LEU A 61 -4.65 -15.53 13.22
CA LEU A 61 -3.51 -16.37 13.60
C LEU A 61 -3.95 -17.62 14.36
N ALA A 62 -4.92 -17.47 15.28
CA ALA A 62 -5.42 -18.60 16.05
C ALA A 62 -6.25 -19.56 15.19
N ASP A 63 -6.98 -19.04 14.20
CA ASP A 63 -7.74 -19.83 13.23
C ASP A 63 -6.82 -20.57 12.23
N GLY A 64 -5.67 -19.99 11.90
CA GLY A 64 -4.73 -20.54 10.92
C GLY A 64 -3.79 -21.65 11.43
N ILE A 65 -3.74 -21.90 12.74
CA ILE A 65 -2.90 -22.92 13.40
C ILE A 65 -3.74 -24.14 13.74
#